data_AF-A0A811V5K1-F1
#
_entry.id   AF-A0A811V5K1-F1
#
_cell.length_a   1.000
_cell.length_b   1.000
_cell.length_c   1.000
_cell.angle_alpha   90.00
_cell.angle_beta   90.00
_cell.angle_gamma   90.00
#
_symmetry.space_group_name_H-M   'P 1'
#
loop_
_entity.id
_entity.type
_entity.pdbx_description
1 polymer ?
#
loop_
_entity_poly.entity_id
_entity_poly.type
_entity_poly.pdbx_seq_one_letter_code
_entity_poly.pdbx_strand_id
1 'polypeptide(L)'
;MDNEKDHMRHIMFYEFRKGKTVGAAIKDIREVYLDRAPALRTVNKWFAKFRSRDFNLEDQPGSGRPSELDDDVLRTLVANNSRISMEEVASELNVKKSTAFRRLKRLGTL
;
A
#
# COMPACT_ATOMS: atom_id res chain seq x y z
N MET A 1 -6.46 -0.02 -12.66
CA MET A 1 -5.13 -0.29 -13.28
C MET A 1 -4.26 -1.14 -12.34
N ASP A 2 -4.85 -2.05 -11.55
CA ASP A 2 -4.11 -2.94 -10.65
C ASP A 2 -3.69 -4.25 -11.35
N ASN A 3 -4.40 -4.59 -12.43
CA ASN A 3 -4.21 -5.82 -13.20
C ASN A 3 -2.81 -5.95 -13.84
N GLU A 4 -2.19 -4.85 -14.29
CA GLU A 4 -0.89 -4.94 -14.97
C GLU A 4 0.28 -5.23 -14.03
N LYS A 5 0.25 -4.66 -12.81
CA LYS A 5 1.28 -4.96 -11.79
C LYS A 5 1.15 -6.39 -11.31
N ASP A 6 -0.07 -6.84 -11.04
CA ASP A 6 -0.34 -8.22 -10.63
C ASP A 6 0.07 -9.20 -11.71
N HIS A 7 -0.26 -8.93 -12.97
CA HIS A 7 0.19 -9.73 -14.12
C HIS A 7 1.72 -9.89 -14.14
N MET A 8 2.47 -8.80 -13.97
CA MET A 8 3.94 -8.85 -13.93
C MET A 8 4.47 -9.69 -12.76
N ARG A 9 3.81 -9.66 -11.60
CA ARG A 9 4.18 -10.49 -10.43
C ARG A 9 4.02 -11.96 -10.72
N HIS A 10 2.91 -12.35 -11.37
CA HIS A 10 2.68 -13.72 -11.79
C HIS A 10 3.74 -14.21 -12.79
N ILE A 11 4.13 -13.37 -13.76
CA ILE A 11 5.18 -13.71 -14.72
C ILE A 11 6.54 -13.88 -14.01
N MET A 12 6.90 -12.96 -13.12
CA MET A 12 8.14 -13.07 -12.35
C MET A 12 8.16 -14.35 -11.50
N PHE A 13 7.01 -14.74 -10.93
CA PHE A 13 6.88 -15.98 -10.18
C PHE A 13 7.00 -17.23 -11.07
N TYR A 14 6.41 -17.20 -12.26
CA TYR A 14 6.54 -18.26 -13.26
C TYR A 14 8.00 -18.47 -13.68
N GLU A 15 8.74 -17.41 -14.01
CA GLU A 15 10.16 -17.52 -14.37
C GLU A 15 11.03 -18.00 -13.19
N PHE A 16 10.70 -17.58 -11.97
CA PHE A 16 11.34 -18.12 -10.77
C PHE A 16 11.09 -19.63 -10.61
N ARG A 17 9.87 -20.11 -10.82
CA ARG A 17 9.52 -21.54 -10.76
C ARG A 17 10.21 -22.37 -11.85
N LYS A 18 10.52 -21.77 -13.00
CA LYS A 18 11.37 -22.37 -14.04
C LYS A 18 12.86 -22.45 -13.65
N GLY A 19 13.25 -21.93 -12.49
CA GLY A 19 14.64 -21.92 -12.04
C GLY A 19 15.50 -20.88 -12.77
N LYS A 20 14.91 -19.88 -13.44
CA LYS A 20 15.69 -18.83 -14.10
C LYS A 20 16.40 -17.95 -13.09
N THR A 21 17.53 -17.39 -13.49
CA THR A 21 18.18 -16.30 -12.77
C THR A 21 17.43 -14.99 -13.01
N VAL A 22 17.65 -13.98 -12.17
CA VAL A 22 17.07 -12.64 -12.35
C VAL A 22 17.43 -12.06 -13.72
N GLY A 23 18.68 -12.23 -14.16
CA GLY A 23 19.18 -11.72 -15.43
C GLY A 23 18.50 -12.37 -16.64
N ALA A 24 18.29 -13.69 -16.59
CA ALA A 24 17.55 -14.40 -17.64
C ALA A 24 16.07 -13.99 -17.64
N ALA A 25 15.43 -13.97 -16.47
CA ALA A 25 14.02 -13.61 -16.35
C ALA A 25 13.74 -12.18 -16.87
N ILE A 26 14.57 -11.18 -16.53
CA ILE A 26 14.34 -9.82 -17.03
C ILE A 26 14.56 -9.70 -18.54
N LYS A 27 15.49 -10.49 -19.11
CA LYS A 27 15.69 -10.53 -20.56
C LYS A 27 14.46 -11.08 -21.25
N ASP A 28 13.99 -12.25 -20.79
CA ASP A 28 12.81 -12.94 -21.34
C ASP A 28 11.55 -12.06 -21.21
N ILE A 29 11.35 -11.39 -20.08
CA ILE A 29 10.21 -10.49 -19.86
C ILE A 29 10.31 -9.24 -20.76
N ARG A 30 11.49 -8.65 -20.93
CA ARG A 30 11.67 -7.48 -21.80
C ARG A 30 11.45 -7.79 -23.28
N GLU A 31 11.81 -8.98 -23.72
CA GLU A 31 11.59 -9.42 -25.10
C GLU A 31 10.10 -9.47 -25.47
N VAL A 32 9.24 -9.84 -24.51
CA VAL A 32 7.79 -9.94 -24.72
C VAL A 32 7.06 -8.63 -24.41
N TYR A 33 7.40 -7.97 -23.31
CA TYR A 33 6.65 -6.83 -22.78
C TYR A 33 7.23 -5.45 -23.13
N LEU A 34 8.45 -5.41 -23.66
CA LEU A 34 9.13 -4.19 -24.08
C LEU A 34 9.11 -3.13 -22.96
N ASP A 35 8.55 -1.95 -23.24
CA ASP A 35 8.47 -0.82 -22.32
C ASP A 35 7.57 -1.07 -21.09
N ARG A 36 6.73 -2.11 -21.15
CA ARG A 36 5.88 -2.52 -20.02
C ARG A 36 6.59 -3.45 -19.05
N ALA A 37 7.82 -3.89 -19.36
CA ALA A 37 8.58 -4.77 -18.49
C ALA A 37 8.97 -4.09 -17.16
N PRO A 38 8.99 -4.84 -16.04
CA PRO A 38 9.42 -4.31 -14.76
C PRO A 38 10.91 -3.94 -14.76
N ALA A 39 11.26 -2.92 -13.97
CA ALA A 39 12.66 -2.57 -13.74
C ALA A 39 13.43 -3.71 -13.05
N LEU A 40 14.74 -3.79 -13.29
CA LEU A 40 15.63 -4.80 -12.68
C LEU A 40 15.54 -4.84 -11.16
N ARG A 41 15.39 -3.68 -10.52
CA ARG A 41 15.21 -3.57 -9.07
C ARG A 41 13.92 -4.28 -8.59
N THR A 42 12.84 -4.16 -9.36
CA THR A 42 11.55 -4.80 -9.06
C THR A 42 11.68 -6.32 -9.17
N VAL A 43 12.28 -6.83 -10.25
CA VAL A 43 12.49 -8.28 -10.44
C VAL A 43 13.36 -8.85 -9.30
N ASN A 44 14.45 -8.16 -8.94
CA ASN A 44 15.30 -8.58 -7.82
C ASN A 44 14.54 -8.66 -6.49
N LYS A 45 13.70 -7.66 -6.18
CA LYS A 45 12.90 -7.64 -4.95
C LYS A 45 11.96 -8.85 -4.89
N TRP A 46 11.26 -9.14 -5.98
CA TRP A 46 10.34 -10.29 -6.05
C TRP A 46 11.07 -11.63 -5.97
N PHE A 47 12.20 -11.78 -6.68
CA PHE A 47 13.00 -13.00 -6.60
C PHE A 47 13.58 -13.22 -5.20
N ALA A 48 13.97 -12.16 -4.48
CA ALA A 48 14.39 -12.26 -3.08
C ALA A 48 13.24 -12.76 -2.19
N LYS A 49 12.04 -12.22 -2.37
CA LYS A 49 10.81 -12.65 -1.67
C LYS A 49 10.49 -14.14 -1.93
N PHE A 50 10.59 -14.57 -3.19
CA PHE A 50 10.36 -15.97 -3.54
C PHE A 50 11.43 -16.92 -2.97
N ARG A 51 12.70 -16.48 -2.91
CA ARG A 51 13.77 -17.24 -2.24
C ARG A 51 13.53 -17.40 -0.74
N SER A 52 12.91 -16.41 -0.08
CA SER A 52 12.46 -16.53 1.31
C SER A 52 11.16 -17.33 1.47
N ARG A 53 10.71 -18.03 0.41
CA ARG A 53 9.48 -18.84 0.38
C ARG A 53 8.19 -18.05 0.62
N ASP A 54 8.24 -16.72 0.45
CA ASP A 54 7.04 -15.89 0.47
C ASP A 54 6.53 -15.75 -0.97
N PHE A 55 5.40 -16.41 -1.25
CA PHE A 55 4.77 -16.45 -2.56
C PHE A 55 3.51 -15.59 -2.65
N ASN A 56 3.26 -14.74 -1.65
CA ASN A 56 2.13 -13.82 -1.72
C ASN A 56 2.38 -12.80 -2.85
N LEU A 57 1.55 -12.80 -3.88
CA LEU A 57 1.67 -11.86 -5.01
C LEU A 57 0.86 -10.58 -4.80
N GLU A 58 0.05 -10.51 -3.76
CA GLU A 58 -0.70 -9.30 -3.44
C GLU A 58 0.23 -8.22 -2.86
N ASP A 59 -0.18 -6.97 -3.05
CA ASP A 59 0.42 -5.88 -2.29
C ASP A 59 0.05 -6.08 -0.82
N GLN A 60 1.09 -6.17 0.03
CA GLN A 60 0.85 -6.00 1.45
C GLN A 60 0.25 -4.60 1.66
N PRO A 61 -0.74 -4.45 2.56
CA PRO A 61 -1.24 -3.14 2.93
C PRO A 61 -0.02 -2.30 3.29
N GLY A 62 0.19 -1.23 2.50
CA GLY A 62 1.37 -0.42 2.67
C GLY A 62 1.48 -0.01 4.14
N SER A 63 2.70 0.03 4.67
CA SER A 63 2.99 0.61 5.98
C SER A 63 2.78 2.13 5.93
N GLY A 64 1.62 2.57 5.46
CA GLY A 64 1.17 3.94 5.63
C GLY A 64 1.40 4.29 7.08
N ARG A 65 1.85 5.53 7.30
CA ARG A 65 2.16 6.01 8.65
C ARG A 65 1.01 5.62 9.57
N PRO A 66 1.26 4.82 10.63
CA PRO A 66 0.25 4.49 11.60
C PRO A 66 -0.46 5.78 11.99
N SER A 67 -1.78 5.76 11.82
CA SER A 67 -2.61 6.85 12.28
C SER A 67 -2.42 6.93 13.79
N GLU A 68 -1.67 7.93 14.29
CA GLU A 68 -1.62 8.20 15.74
C GLU A 68 -3.03 8.47 16.30
N LEU A 69 -3.98 8.80 15.42
CA LEU A 69 -5.38 9.01 15.74
C LEU A 69 -6.23 7.79 15.35
N ASP A 70 -6.89 7.21 16.35
CA ASP A 70 -7.92 6.19 16.18
C ASP A 70 -9.19 6.82 15.57
N ASP A 71 -9.59 6.31 14.41
CA ASP A 71 -10.75 6.81 13.67
C ASP A 71 -12.07 6.51 14.41
N ASP A 72 -12.12 5.46 15.26
CA ASP A 72 -13.31 5.11 16.05
C ASP A 72 -13.51 6.04 17.24
N VAL A 73 -12.42 6.45 17.89
CA VAL A 73 -12.44 7.48 18.95
C VAL A 73 -12.93 8.81 18.37
N LEU A 74 -12.40 9.19 17.20
CA LEU A 74 -12.80 10.42 16.51
C LEU A 74 -14.27 10.41 16.09
N ARG A 75 -14.79 9.27 15.61
CA ARG A 75 -16.21 9.10 15.27
C ARG A 75 -17.11 9.21 16.49
N THR A 76 -16.74 8.55 17.58
CA THR A 76 -17.52 8.55 18.82
C THR A 76 -17.63 9.97 19.39
N LEU A 77 -16.55 10.75 19.34
CA LEU A 77 -16.53 12.11 19.83
C LEU A 77 -17.51 13.03 19.07
N VAL A 78 -17.49 12.96 17.73
CA VAL A 78 -18.39 13.75 16.88
C VAL A 78 -19.84 13.26 16.99
N ALA A 79 -20.07 11.95 17.13
CA ALA A 79 -21.40 11.38 17.29
C ALA A 79 -22.05 11.79 18.62
N ASN A 80 -21.26 11.84 19.70
CA ASN A 80 -21.74 12.26 21.02
C ASN A 80 -22.03 13.76 21.09
N ASN A 81 -21.32 14.58 20.31
CA ASN A 81 -21.54 16.02 20.26
C ASN A 81 -21.45 16.56 18.83
N SER A 82 -22.58 16.59 18.13
CA SER A 82 -22.66 17.09 16.74
C SER A 82 -22.31 18.57 16.56
N ARG A 83 -22.21 19.34 17.65
CA ARG A 83 -21.82 20.76 17.64
C ARG A 83 -20.38 21.01 18.06
N ILE A 84 -19.59 19.95 18.29
CA ILE A 84 -18.20 20.09 18.70
C ILE A 84 -17.39 20.83 17.62
N SER A 85 -16.60 21.81 18.05
CA SER A 85 -15.71 22.54 17.17
C SER A 85 -14.45 21.73 16.86
N MET A 86 -13.80 22.03 15.73
CA MET A 86 -12.54 21.38 15.35
C MET A 86 -11.40 21.67 16.34
N GLU A 87 -11.45 22.83 17.01
CA GLU A 87 -10.57 23.21 18.11
C GLU A 87 -10.73 22.30 19.32
N GLU A 88 -11.97 22.03 19.73
CA GLU A 88 -12.28 21.14 20.86
C GLU A 88 -11.87 19.70 20.53
N VAL A 89 -12.20 19.20 19.33
CA VAL A 89 -11.75 17.86 18.86
C VAL A 89 -10.22 17.73 18.90
N ALA A 90 -9.51 18.78 18.45
CA ALA A 90 -8.06 18.79 18.44
C ALA A 90 -7.48 18.79 19.87
N SER A 91 -8.10 19.54 20.78
CA SER A 91 -7.70 19.63 22.18
C SER A 91 -7.93 18.30 22.91
N GLU A 92 -9.10 17.69 22.76
CA GLU A 92 -9.44 16.43 23.40
C GLU A 92 -8.55 15.27 22.95
N LEU A 93 -8.23 15.24 21.66
CA LEU A 93 -7.39 14.17 21.08
C LEU A 93 -5.89 14.51 21.11
N ASN A 94 -5.52 15.68 21.66
CA ASN A 94 -4.15 16.19 21.69
C ASN A 94 -3.46 16.13 20.31
N VAL A 95 -4.19 16.49 19.25
CA VAL A 95 -3.69 16.52 17.86
C VAL A 95 -3.79 17.92 17.28
N LYS A 96 -3.06 18.17 16.20
CA LYS A 96 -3.24 19.43 15.44
C LYS A 96 -4.64 19.47 14.81
N LYS A 97 -5.29 20.64 14.86
CA LYS A 97 -6.57 20.92 14.17
C LYS A 97 -6.61 20.42 12.73
N SER A 98 -5.52 20.64 11.98
CA SER A 98 -5.41 20.20 10.59
C SER A 98 -5.37 18.67 10.42
N THR A 99 -4.87 17.94 11.42
CA THR A 99 -4.90 16.47 11.45
C THR A 99 -6.31 15.97 11.69
N ALA A 100 -7.00 16.50 12.71
CA ALA A 100 -8.39 16.16 13.01
C ALA A 100 -9.31 16.45 11.80
N PHE A 101 -9.16 17.62 11.16
CA PHE A 101 -9.99 18.02 10.02
C PHE A 101 -9.83 17.09 8.82
N ARG A 102 -8.58 16.79 8.41
CA ARG A 102 -8.32 15.85 7.31
C ARG A 102 -8.89 14.46 7.58
N ARG A 103 -8.83 14.02 8.83
CA ARG A 103 -9.32 12.71 9.25
C ARG A 103 -10.84 12.62 9.20
N LEU A 104 -11.56 13.60 9.77
CA LEU A 104 -13.02 13.66 9.67
C LEU A 104 -13.51 13.78 8.23
N LYS A 105 -12.85 14.60 7.40
CA LYS A 105 -13.16 14.70 5.97
C LYS A 105 -13.03 13.36 5.24
N ARG A 106 -12.03 12.55 5.61
CA ARG A 106 -11.83 11.22 5.04
C ARG A 106 -12.87 10.20 5.52
N LEU A 107 -13.42 10.39 6.73
CA LEU A 107 -14.43 9.51 7.31
C LEU A 107 -15.87 9.82 6.85
N GLY A 108 -16.08 10.92 6.11
CA GLY A 108 -17.40 11.32 5.60
C GLY A 108 -18.32 11.95 6.66
N THR A 109 -17.75 12.37 7.79
CA THR A 109 -18.49 13.00 8.91
C THR A 109 -18.56 14.53 8.79
N LEU A 110 -17.96 15.11 7.74
CA LEU A 110 -17.91 16.53 7.39
C LEU A 110 -18.51 16.74 6.00
#